data_AF-A0A6N2K7D7-F1
#
_entry.id   AF-A0A6N2K7D7-F1
#
_cell.length_a   1.000
_cell.length_b   1.000
_cell.length_c   1.000
_cell.angle_alpha   90.00
_cell.angle_beta   90.00
_cell.angle_gamma   90.00
#
_symmetry.space_group_name_H-M   'P 1'
#
loop_
_entity.id
_entity.type
_entity.pdbx_description
1 polymer ?
#
loop_
_entity_poly.entity_id
_entity_poly.type
_entity_poly.pdbx_seq_one_letter_code
_entity_poly.pdbx_strand_id
1 'polypeptide(L)'
;MYIKELAKELDTLLECIEEKGGFRDACTVFLRGSVLTLEEGMGTLSENCRKLKSMMDERLGEIHHLLDKTVQVLARKIYVDGIVKQASDSQYLELWNRQKLSSEFELKRQCILKLNQELTNQLIQLERHFNTLELQSFGRNAGSHTDRRTLQIRYMPSSPCIVYKTQ
;
A
#
# COMPACT_ATOMS: atom_id res chain seq x y z
N MET A 1 -104.00 -28.33 -2.43
CA MET A 1 -104.17 -27.21 -1.48
C MET A 1 -102.87 -26.98 -0.70
N TYR A 2 -102.32 -28.03 -0.08
CA TYR A 2 -101.07 -28.04 0.70
C TYR A 2 -99.86 -27.34 0.08
N ILE A 3 -99.58 -27.57 -1.21
CA ILE A 3 -98.42 -26.97 -1.91
C ILE A 3 -98.52 -25.44 -1.99
N LYS A 4 -99.74 -24.90 -2.13
CA LYS A 4 -99.96 -23.44 -2.19
C LYS A 4 -99.81 -22.77 -0.82
N GLU A 5 -100.16 -23.46 0.26
CA GLU A 5 -99.94 -22.99 1.62
C GLU A 5 -98.44 -22.98 1.96
N LEU A 6 -97.75 -24.07 1.66
CA LEU A 6 -96.30 -24.18 1.89
C LEU A 6 -95.50 -23.12 1.10
N ALA A 7 -95.90 -22.85 -0.15
CA ALA A 7 -95.28 -21.79 -0.94
C ALA A 7 -95.48 -20.40 -0.31
N LYS A 8 -96.67 -20.12 0.22
CA LYS A 8 -96.96 -18.86 0.91
C LYS A 8 -96.17 -18.70 2.21
N GLU A 9 -96.01 -19.78 2.98
CA GLU A 9 -95.18 -19.76 4.20
C GLU A 9 -93.71 -19.54 3.87
N LEU A 10 -93.22 -20.13 2.78
CA LEU A 10 -91.85 -19.91 2.31
C LEU A 10 -91.62 -18.46 1.85
N ASP A 11 -92.57 -17.87 1.12
CA ASP A 11 -92.51 -16.48 0.68
C ASP A 11 -92.50 -15.52 1.88
N THR A 12 -93.33 -15.76 2.90
CA THR A 12 -93.33 -14.94 4.13
C THR A 12 -92.05 -15.11 4.93
N LEU A 13 -91.47 -16.31 5.00
CA LEU A 13 -90.19 -16.54 5.66
C LEU A 13 -89.04 -15.81 4.94
N LEU A 14 -89.02 -15.86 3.60
CA LEU A 14 -88.05 -15.14 2.77
C LEU A 14 -88.18 -13.63 2.97
N GLU A 15 -89.41 -13.11 2.99
CA GLU A 15 -89.68 -11.70 3.25
C GLU A 15 -89.17 -11.29 4.64
N CYS A 16 -89.39 -12.09 5.70
CA CYS A 16 -88.83 -11.83 7.02
C CYS A 16 -87.29 -11.90 7.12
N ILE A 17 -86.62 -12.62 6.20
CA ILE A 17 -85.15 -12.70 6.15
C ILE A 17 -84.58 -11.48 5.42
N GLU A 18 -85.21 -11.05 4.33
CA GLU A 18 -84.73 -10.00 3.43
C GLU A 18 -85.22 -8.59 3.77
N GLU A 19 -86.34 -8.46 4.50
CA GLU A 19 -86.86 -7.15 4.85
C GLU A 19 -85.89 -6.34 5.71
N LYS A 20 -86.09 -5.03 5.72
CA LYS A 20 -85.31 -4.11 6.53
C LYS A 20 -85.59 -4.38 8.02
N GLY A 21 -84.54 -4.64 8.80
CA GLY A 21 -84.68 -5.14 10.17
C GLY A 21 -84.86 -6.66 10.28
N GLY A 22 -84.99 -7.37 9.16
CA GLY A 22 -84.99 -8.84 9.09
C GLY A 22 -83.63 -9.45 9.43
N PHE A 23 -83.55 -10.78 9.43
CA PHE A 23 -82.36 -11.52 9.90
C PHE A 23 -81.06 -11.07 9.22
N ARG A 24 -81.08 -10.82 7.91
CA ARG A 24 -79.91 -10.38 7.14
C ARG A 24 -79.36 -9.03 7.61
N ASP A 25 -80.26 -8.06 7.84
CA ASP A 25 -79.91 -6.72 8.30
C ASP A 25 -79.40 -6.76 9.75
N ALA A 26 -80.09 -7.52 10.62
CA ALA A 26 -79.69 -7.73 12.01
C ALA A 26 -78.27 -8.34 12.13
N CYS A 27 -77.95 -9.35 11.32
CA CYS A 27 -76.60 -9.91 11.26
C CYS A 27 -75.56 -8.88 10.79
N THR A 28 -75.90 -8.07 9.78
CA THR A 28 -75.00 -7.04 9.24
C THR A 28 -74.70 -5.97 10.29
N VAL A 29 -75.72 -5.48 10.99
CA VAL A 29 -75.57 -4.50 12.07
C VAL A 29 -74.75 -5.07 13.24
N PHE A 30 -75.02 -6.32 13.63
CA PHE A 30 -74.28 -6.99 14.69
C PHE A 30 -72.78 -7.14 14.40
N LEU A 31 -72.42 -7.51 13.17
CA LEU A 31 -71.02 -7.69 12.77
C LEU A 31 -70.28 -6.38 12.46
N ARG A 32 -71.01 -5.34 12.03
CA ARG A 32 -70.42 -4.07 11.58
C ARG A 32 -69.51 -3.43 12.63
N GLY A 33 -69.92 -3.42 13.89
CA GLY A 33 -69.11 -2.87 14.98
C GLY A 33 -67.78 -3.59 15.12
N SER A 34 -67.81 -4.92 15.17
CA SER A 34 -66.61 -5.77 15.27
C SER A 34 -65.67 -5.64 14.07
N VAL A 35 -66.22 -5.46 12.86
CA VAL A 35 -65.41 -5.24 11.65
C VAL A 35 -64.73 -3.88 11.69
N LEU A 36 -65.46 -2.81 12.08
CA LEU A 36 -64.87 -1.48 12.19
C LEU A 36 -63.75 -1.40 13.24
N THR A 37 -63.95 -2.01 14.41
CA THR A 37 -62.89 -2.03 15.44
C THR A 37 -61.67 -2.84 15.01
N LEU A 38 -61.88 -3.93 14.25
CA LEU A 38 -60.79 -4.69 13.67
C LEU A 38 -60.03 -3.86 12.63
N GLU A 39 -60.71 -3.16 11.73
CA GLU A 39 -60.08 -2.30 10.72
C GLU A 39 -59.25 -1.18 11.36
N GLU A 40 -59.77 -0.53 12.40
CA GLU A 40 -59.04 0.49 13.15
C GLU A 40 -57.81 -0.09 13.88
N GLY A 41 -57.96 -1.27 14.48
CA GLY A 41 -56.85 -2.00 15.11
C GLY A 41 -55.76 -2.37 14.10
N MET A 42 -56.14 -2.85 12.92
CA MET A 42 -55.22 -3.16 11.82
C MET A 42 -54.50 -1.91 11.31
N GLY A 43 -55.22 -0.78 11.17
CA GLY A 43 -54.64 0.50 10.78
C GLY A 43 -53.59 0.96 11.78
N THR A 44 -53.91 0.92 13.07
CA THR A 44 -53.00 1.30 14.16
C THR A 44 -51.77 0.39 14.21
N LEU A 45 -51.95 -0.91 14.03
CA LEU A 45 -50.85 -1.87 13.99
C LEU A 45 -49.92 -1.59 12.79
N SER A 46 -50.49 -1.32 11.61
CA SER A 46 -49.73 -1.00 10.40
C SER A 46 -48.88 0.26 10.56
N GLU A 47 -49.46 1.32 11.14
CA GLU A 47 -48.77 2.55 11.51
C GLU A 47 -47.57 2.29 12.43
N ASN A 48 -47.77 1.47 13.46
CA ASN A 48 -46.72 1.12 14.41
C ASN A 48 -45.62 0.28 13.78
N CYS A 49 -45.97 -0.71 12.94
CA CYS A 49 -45.00 -1.51 12.19
C CYS A 49 -44.14 -0.63 11.28
N ARG A 50 -44.75 0.36 10.61
CA ARG A 50 -44.01 1.31 9.76
C ARG A 50 -43.00 2.14 10.57
N LYS A 51 -43.40 2.64 11.75
CA LYS A 51 -42.50 3.39 12.66
C LYS A 51 -41.35 2.52 13.16
N LEU A 52 -41.63 1.29 13.59
CA LEU A 52 -40.60 0.36 14.04
C LEU A 52 -39.62 0.02 12.91
N LYS A 53 -40.12 -0.15 11.68
CA LYS A 53 -39.28 -0.38 10.50
C LYS A 53 -38.35 0.80 10.26
N SER A 54 -38.86 2.04 10.26
CA SER A 54 -38.00 3.22 10.04
C SER A 54 -36.93 3.37 11.12
N MET A 55 -37.28 3.11 12.39
CA MET A 55 -36.31 3.12 13.49
C MET A 55 -35.22 2.06 13.31
N MET A 56 -35.61 0.85 12.89
CA MET A 56 -34.66 -0.22 12.63
C MET A 56 -33.72 0.13 11.47
N ASP A 57 -34.24 0.71 10.39
CA ASP A 57 -33.44 1.14 9.23
C ASP A 57 -32.42 2.24 9.63
N GLU A 58 -32.83 3.20 10.46
CA GLU A 58 -31.95 4.23 11.01
C GLU A 58 -30.83 3.63 11.87
N ARG A 59 -31.18 2.76 12.82
CA ARG A 59 -30.19 2.07 13.68
C ARG A 59 -29.23 1.20 12.87
N LEU A 60 -29.74 0.54 11.84
CA LEU A 60 -28.90 -0.23 10.93
C LEU A 60 -27.89 0.66 10.21
N GLY A 61 -28.30 1.86 9.78
CA GLY A 61 -27.40 2.86 9.20
C GLY A 61 -26.31 3.31 10.18
N GLU A 62 -26.66 3.60 11.44
CA GLU A 62 -25.71 3.95 12.49
C GLU A 62 -24.67 2.84 12.74
N ILE A 63 -25.12 1.58 12.79
CA ILE A 63 -24.24 0.41 12.99
C ILE A 63 -23.24 0.30 11.83
N HIS A 64 -23.70 0.42 10.59
CA HIS A 64 -22.81 0.40 9.42
C HIS A 64 -21.79 1.54 9.47
N HIS A 65 -22.23 2.75 9.82
CA HIS A 65 -21.32 3.89 9.97
C HIS A 65 -20.25 3.64 11.04
N LEU A 66 -20.64 3.10 12.19
CA LEU A 66 -19.71 2.78 13.27
C LEU A 66 -18.73 1.68 12.87
N LEU A 67 -19.18 0.68 12.11
CA LEU A 67 -18.34 -0.38 11.58
C LEU A 67 -17.26 0.21 10.65
N ASP A 68 -17.64 1.06 9.70
CA ASP A 68 -16.70 1.72 8.79
C ASP A 68 -15.63 2.54 9.54
N LYS A 69 -16.06 3.29 10.57
CA LYS A 69 -15.14 4.04 11.43
C LYS A 69 -14.20 3.10 12.18
N THR A 70 -14.70 1.99 12.68
CA THR A 70 -13.89 0.99 13.38
C THR A 70 -12.83 0.39 12.47
N VAL A 71 -13.19 0.03 11.23
CA VAL A 71 -12.26 -0.46 10.22
C VAL A 71 -11.16 0.58 9.94
N GLN A 72 -11.51 1.85 9.77
CA GLN A 72 -10.53 2.93 9.57
C GLN A 72 -9.58 3.10 10.76
N VAL A 73 -10.11 3.07 11.99
CA VAL A 73 -9.29 3.18 13.21
C VAL A 73 -8.36 1.99 13.35
N LEU A 74 -8.82 0.77 13.07
CA LEU A 74 -7.99 -0.43 13.11
C LEU A 74 -6.86 -0.38 12.08
N ALA A 75 -7.13 0.07 10.85
CA ALA A 75 -6.10 0.25 9.83
C ALA A 75 -5.01 1.24 10.28
N ARG A 76 -5.42 2.38 10.86
CA ARG A 76 -4.48 3.37 11.42
C ARG A 76 -3.69 2.81 12.60
N LYS A 77 -4.31 2.03 13.48
CA LYS A 77 -3.65 1.38 14.61
C LYS A 77 -2.55 0.43 14.12
N ILE A 78 -2.84 -0.43 13.14
CA ILE A 78 -1.86 -1.36 12.57
C ILE A 78 -0.68 -0.60 11.95
N TYR A 79 -0.97 0.48 11.22
CA TYR A 79 0.09 1.33 10.64
C TYR A 79 1.03 1.92 11.69
N VAL A 80 0.47 2.53 12.74
CA VAL A 80 1.26 3.11 13.83
C VAL A 80 2.03 2.03 14.60
N ASP A 81 1.41 0.88 14.87
CA ASP A 81 2.07 -0.26 15.51
C ASP A 81 3.28 -0.75 14.71
N GLY A 82 3.16 -0.77 13.38
CA GLY A 82 4.28 -1.08 12.48
C GLY A 82 5.45 -0.09 12.62
N ILE A 83 5.16 1.22 12.64
CA ILE A 83 6.18 2.26 12.84
C ILE A 83 6.86 2.08 14.20
N VAL A 84 6.09 1.90 15.26
CA VAL A 84 6.63 1.78 16.62
C VAL A 84 7.52 0.54 16.72
N LYS A 85 7.07 -0.61 16.18
CA LYS A 85 7.87 -1.84 16.13
C LYS A 85 9.19 -1.63 15.41
N GLN A 86 9.16 -1.04 14.21
CA GLN A 86 10.36 -0.77 13.43
C GLN A 86 11.31 0.20 14.14
N ALA A 87 10.79 1.23 14.81
CA ALA A 87 11.60 2.18 15.57
C ALA A 87 12.21 1.56 16.84
N SER A 88 11.52 0.60 17.45
CA SER A 88 12.02 -0.12 18.62
C SER A 88 12.96 -1.28 18.28
N ASP A 89 13.05 -1.68 17.01
CA ASP A 89 13.87 -2.79 16.56
C ASP A 89 15.31 -2.35 16.29
N SER A 90 16.20 -2.72 17.22
CA SER A 90 17.63 -2.44 17.10
C SER A 90 18.28 -3.12 15.90
N GLN A 91 17.79 -4.29 15.46
CA GLN A 91 18.33 -4.96 14.27
C GLN A 91 17.98 -4.20 12.99
N TYR A 92 16.78 -3.64 12.91
CA TYR A 92 16.39 -2.80 11.77
C TYR A 92 17.28 -1.55 11.69
N LEU A 93 17.53 -0.90 12.83
CA LEU A 93 18.42 0.26 12.91
C LEU A 93 19.86 -0.10 12.51
N GLU A 94 20.38 -1.23 12.98
CA GLU A 94 21.70 -1.72 12.62
C GLU A 94 21.84 -2.03 11.12
N LEU A 95 20.83 -2.69 10.52
CA LEU A 95 20.80 -2.99 9.10
C LEU A 95 20.80 -1.71 8.25
N TRP A 96 19.96 -0.74 8.61
CA TRP A 96 19.89 0.56 7.97
C TRP A 96 21.24 1.29 8.05
N ASN A 97 21.86 1.32 9.23
CA ASN A 97 23.17 1.92 9.42
C ASN A 97 24.23 1.24 8.56
N ARG A 98 24.24 -0.10 8.50
CA ARG A 98 25.18 -0.87 7.68
C ARG A 98 25.03 -0.54 6.18
N GLN A 99 23.80 -0.41 5.70
CA GLN A 99 23.54 -0.05 4.30
C GLN A 99 23.92 1.40 3.97
N LYS A 100 23.73 2.32 4.91
CA LYS A 100 24.18 3.71 4.75
C LYS A 100 25.71 3.78 4.73
N LEU A 101 26.37 3.12 5.67
CA LEU A 101 27.83 3.06 5.76
C LEU A 101 28.45 2.43 4.50
N SER A 102 27.86 1.37 3.94
CA SER A 102 28.40 0.74 2.73
C SER A 102 28.43 1.70 1.54
N SER A 103 27.42 2.56 1.39
CA SER A 103 27.42 3.59 0.35
C SER A 103 28.53 4.63 0.55
N GLU A 104 28.79 5.05 1.80
CA GLU A 104 29.88 5.97 2.12
C GLU A 104 31.25 5.33 1.86
N PHE A 105 31.40 4.05 2.20
CA PHE A 105 32.62 3.29 1.92
C PHE A 105 32.91 3.18 0.41
N GLU A 106 31.89 2.88 -0.41
CA GLU A 106 32.07 2.83 -1.87
C GLU A 106 32.49 4.19 -2.45
N LEU A 107 31.91 5.29 -1.96
CA LEU A 107 32.33 6.64 -2.37
C LEU A 107 33.80 6.91 -2.01
N LYS A 108 34.22 6.55 -0.79
CA LYS A 108 35.63 6.69 -0.37
C LYS A 108 36.56 5.82 -1.20
N ARG A 109 36.16 4.59 -1.50
CA ARG A 109 36.91 3.65 -2.36
C ARG A 109 37.14 4.24 -3.75
N GLN A 110 36.09 4.78 -4.39
CA GLN A 110 36.20 5.43 -5.70
C GLN A 110 37.13 6.64 -5.67
N CYS A 111 37.07 7.45 -4.59
CA CYS A 111 37.96 8.60 -4.42
C CYS A 111 39.44 8.18 -4.35
N ILE A 112 39.76 7.16 -3.55
CA ILE A 112 41.13 6.62 -3.44
C ILE A 112 41.62 6.10 -4.79
N LEU A 113 40.79 5.35 -5.53
CA LEU A 113 41.15 4.86 -6.86
C LEU A 113 41.47 6.00 -7.83
N LYS A 114 40.68 7.08 -7.80
CA LYS A 114 40.93 8.27 -8.63
C LYS A 114 42.24 8.96 -8.27
N LEU A 115 42.53 9.11 -6.97
CA LEU A 115 43.78 9.72 -6.50
C LEU A 115 45.00 8.88 -6.92
N ASN A 116 44.91 7.56 -6.80
CA ASN A 116 45.98 6.66 -7.23
C ASN A 116 46.25 6.78 -8.73
N GLN A 117 45.20 6.84 -9.56
CA GLN A 117 45.37 7.03 -10.99
C GLN A 117 46.07 8.36 -11.31
N GLU A 118 45.72 9.43 -10.61
CA GLU A 118 46.35 10.74 -10.78
C GLU A 118 47.84 10.70 -10.39
N LEU A 119 48.18 10.07 -9.26
CA LEU A 119 49.57 9.90 -8.84
C LEU A 119 50.38 9.05 -9.83
N THR A 120 49.79 7.98 -10.36
CA THR A 120 50.42 7.18 -11.41
C THR A 120 50.68 8.01 -12.66
N ASN A 121 49.74 8.84 -13.08
CA ASN A 121 49.93 9.74 -14.21
C ASN A 121 51.08 10.74 -13.94
N GLN A 122 51.14 11.32 -12.75
CA GLN A 122 52.22 12.22 -12.35
C GLN A 122 53.58 11.53 -12.35
N LEU A 123 53.66 10.27 -11.88
CA LEU A 123 54.89 9.48 -11.90
C LEU A 123 55.36 9.22 -13.34
N ILE A 124 54.44 8.85 -14.24
CA ILE A 124 54.76 8.67 -15.67
C ILE A 124 55.26 9.98 -16.29
N GLN A 125 54.67 11.12 -15.94
CA GLN A 125 55.13 12.43 -16.44
C GLN A 125 56.53 12.76 -15.92
N LEU A 126 56.82 12.47 -14.65
CA LEU A 126 58.16 12.62 -14.09
C LEU A 126 59.18 11.73 -14.81
N GLU A 127 58.86 10.44 -15.01
CA GLU A 127 59.72 9.51 -15.73
C GLU A 127 60.02 10.00 -17.16
N ARG A 128 58.99 10.44 -17.90
CA ARG A 128 59.15 11.03 -19.23
C ARG A 128 60.04 12.27 -19.22
N HIS A 129 59.89 13.12 -18.20
CA HIS A 129 60.71 14.31 -18.05
C HIS A 129 62.19 13.95 -17.80
N PHE A 130 62.46 13.01 -16.89
CA PHE A 130 63.82 12.52 -16.63
C PHE A 130 64.44 11.88 -17.87
N ASN A 131 63.70 11.02 -18.58
CA ASN A 131 64.17 10.40 -19.83
C ASN A 131 64.53 11.46 -20.89
N THR A 132 63.75 12.56 -20.97
CA THR A 132 64.03 13.67 -21.88
C THR A 132 65.32 14.42 -21.50
N LEU A 133 65.51 14.70 -20.21
CA LEU A 133 66.72 15.34 -19.70
C LEU A 133 67.96 14.46 -19.93
N GLU A 134 67.83 13.16 -19.71
CA GLU A 134 68.90 12.19 -19.94
C GLU A 134 69.29 12.17 -21.42
N LEU A 135 68.33 12.04 -22.34
CA LEU A 135 68.56 12.13 -23.78
C LEU A 135 69.20 13.46 -24.20
N GLN A 136 68.77 14.59 -23.62
CA GLN A 136 69.37 15.90 -23.90
C GLN A 136 70.82 15.99 -23.41
N SER A 137 71.13 15.39 -22.25
CA SER A 137 72.48 15.37 -21.69
C SER A 137 73.45 14.51 -22.50
N PHE A 138 73.01 13.34 -22.98
CA PHE A 138 73.81 12.49 -23.86
C PHE A 138 73.90 13.03 -25.29
N GLY A 139 72.84 13.67 -25.80
CA GLY A 139 72.84 14.34 -27.11
C GLY A 139 73.75 15.57 -27.17
N ARG A 140 73.83 16.35 -26.07
CA ARG A 140 74.77 17.49 -25.97
C ARG A 140 76.24 17.02 -25.90
N ASN A 141 76.49 15.81 -25.40
CA ASN A 141 77.83 15.22 -25.34
C ASN A 141 78.23 14.47 -26.63
N ALA A 142 77.29 14.13 -27.51
CA ALA A 142 77.55 13.46 -28.79
C ALA A 142 78.04 14.41 -29.91
N GLY A 143 77.88 15.72 -29.75
CA GLY A 143 78.41 16.74 -30.68
C GLY A 143 79.87 17.14 -30.43
N SER A 144 80.46 16.74 -29.30
CA SER A 144 81.85 17.04 -28.95
C SER A 144 82.73 15.81 -29.16
N HIS A 145 82.76 15.31 -30.40
CA HIS A 145 83.92 14.54 -30.84
C HIS A 145 85.11 15.51 -30.94
N THR A 146 86.04 15.44 -29.99
CA THR A 146 87.35 14.81 -30.25
C THR A 146 88.28 15.01 -29.06
N ASP A 147 88.95 13.90 -28.78
CA ASP A 147 90.31 13.81 -28.27
C ASP A 147 90.52 13.57 -26.77
N ARG A 148 91.45 12.64 -26.56
CA ARG A 148 92.29 12.46 -25.37
C ARG A 148 91.82 11.51 -24.25
N ARG A 149 92.22 10.25 -24.49
CA ARG A 149 93.05 9.40 -23.59
C ARG A 149 92.54 9.12 -22.16
N THR A 150 92.19 7.85 -21.99
CA THR A 150 92.59 6.96 -20.87
C THR A 150 92.61 7.57 -19.46
N LEU A 151 91.60 7.24 -18.66
CA LEU A 151 91.79 6.95 -17.24
C LEU A 151 90.97 5.73 -16.86
N GLN A 152 91.68 4.67 -16.45
CA GLN A 152 91.10 3.49 -15.81
C GLN A 152 90.37 3.91 -14.53
N ILE A 153 89.07 3.69 -14.47
CA ILE A 153 88.35 3.59 -13.20
C ILE A 153 87.54 2.31 -13.25
N ARG A 154 88.04 1.32 -12.50
CA ARG A 154 87.33 0.09 -12.14
C ARG A 154 86.03 0.49 -11.45
N TYR A 155 84.89 0.10 -12.00
CA TYR A 155 83.73 -0.41 -11.26
C TYR A 155 82.81 -1.08 -12.28
N MET A 156 82.75 -2.41 -12.23
CA MET A 156 81.66 -3.16 -12.82
C MET A 156 80.84 -3.74 -11.67
N PRO A 157 79.54 -3.43 -11.61
CA PRO A 157 78.56 -4.41 -11.26
C PRO A 157 77.76 -4.69 -12.53
N SER A 158 77.99 -5.87 -13.10
CA SER A 158 77.04 -6.53 -13.99
C SER A 158 75.69 -6.65 -13.28
N SER A 159 74.64 -6.11 -13.87
CA SER A 159 73.26 -6.52 -13.62
C SER A 159 72.54 -6.59 -14.98
N PRO A 160 72.10 -7.78 -15.42
CA PRO A 160 71.39 -7.92 -16.67
C PRO A 160 69.94 -7.46 -16.55
N CYS A 161 69.47 -6.86 -17.64
CA CYS A 161 68.13 -6.40 -17.91
C CYS A 161 67.05 -7.41 -17.49
N ILE A 162 66.09 -6.96 -16.66
CA ILE A 162 64.82 -7.68 -16.50
C ILE A 162 63.90 -7.20 -17.62
N VAL A 163 63.81 -8.02 -18.67
CA VAL A 163 62.76 -7.91 -19.68
C VAL A 163 61.49 -8.47 -19.07
N TYR A 164 60.51 -7.63 -18.77
CA TYR A 164 59.15 -8.13 -18.57
C TYR A 164 58.60 -8.53 -19.95
N LYS A 165 58.54 -9.84 -20.20
CA LYS A 165 57.65 -10.40 -21.21
C LYS A 165 56.22 -10.23 -20.72
N THR A 166 55.42 -9.51 -21.49
CA THR A 166 53.97 -9.55 -21.41
C THR A 166 53.48 -10.95 -21.79
N GLN A 167 52.69 -11.56 -20.91
CA GLN A 167 51.70 -12.57 -21.25
C GLN A 167 50.41 -12.23 -20.50
#